data_AF-A0A3A9W3T9-F1
#
_entry.id   AF-A0A3A9W3T9-F1
#
_cell.length_a   1.000
_cell.length_b   1.000
_cell.length_c   1.000
_cell.angle_alpha   90.00
_cell.angle_beta   90.00
_cell.angle_gamma   90.00
#
_symmetry.space_group_name_H-M   'P 1'
#
loop_
_entity.id
_entity.type
_entity.pdbx_description
1 polymer ?
#
loop_
_entity_poly.entity_id
_entity_poly.type
_entity_poly.pdbx_seq_one_letter_code
_entity_poly.pdbx_strand_id
1 'polypeptide(L)'
;MYHIKSRIWIEGEEGVFLGEGRIKVLKAIMVEGSLSKAAKSLGMSYKKAWNLVDSINKNASAPVIITNTGGSGGGGTEITAYGVKMITAFENINKNCWDFLDQQLKELKL
;
A
#
# COMPACT_ATOMS: atom_id res chain seq x y z
N MET A 1 -18.97 13.47 21.18
CA MET A 1 -19.04 12.61 19.98
C MET A 1 -17.76 11.81 19.94
N TYR A 2 -17.84 10.49 20.08
CA TYR A 2 -16.68 9.59 20.07
C TYR A 2 -16.38 9.14 18.64
N HIS A 3 -15.11 8.86 18.36
CA HIS A 3 -14.66 8.32 17.08
C HIS A 3 -13.79 7.10 17.31
N ILE A 4 -14.11 5.99 16.66
CA ILE A 4 -13.27 4.79 16.67
C ILE A 4 -12.32 4.83 15.47
N LYS A 5 -11.07 4.44 15.69
CA LYS A 5 -10.04 4.38 14.65
C LYS A 5 -9.35 3.04 14.73
N SER A 6 -9.10 2.43 13.58
CA SER A 6 -8.30 1.21 13.48
C SER A 6 -7.26 1.31 12.36
N ARG A 7 -6.22 0.49 12.48
CA ARG A 7 -5.28 0.20 11.41
C ARG A 7 -5.24 -1.31 11.24
N ILE A 8 -5.20 -1.75 9.99
CA ILE A 8 -5.11 -3.17 9.65
C ILE A 8 -3.80 -3.45 8.91
N TRP A 9 -3.37 -4.70 9.03
CA TRP A 9 -2.25 -5.28 8.31
C TRP A 9 -2.65 -6.67 7.82
N ILE A 10 -2.19 -7.02 6.62
CA ILE A 10 -2.26 -8.37 6.09
C ILE A 10 -0.85 -8.92 6.19
N GLU A 11 -0.67 -10.02 6.89
CA GLU A 11 0.63 -10.67 7.08
C GLU A 11 0.72 -11.95 6.24
N GLY A 12 1.93 -12.26 5.79
CA GLY A 12 2.32 -13.55 5.25
C GLY A 12 3.38 -14.20 6.14
N GLU A 13 4.00 -15.28 5.66
CA GLU A 13 5.00 -16.03 6.43
C GLU A 13 6.24 -15.19 6.79
N GLU A 14 6.63 -14.25 5.93
CA GLU A 14 7.79 -13.37 6.16
C GLU A 14 7.43 -12.05 6.88
N GLY A 15 6.25 -11.99 7.49
CA GLY A 15 5.75 -10.84 8.25
C GLY A 15 4.72 -10.03 7.47
N VAL A 16 4.60 -8.74 7.79
CA VAL A 16 3.59 -7.88 7.16
C VAL A 16 3.76 -7.96 5.64
N PHE A 17 2.68 -8.19 4.90
CA PHE A 17 2.61 -8.13 3.44
C PHE A 17 1.98 -6.82 2.98
N LEU A 18 0.77 -6.49 3.41
CA LEU A 18 0.11 -5.21 3.14
C LEU A 18 -0.24 -4.48 4.43
N GLY A 19 -0.21 -3.15 4.37
CA GLY A 19 -0.56 -2.27 5.47
C GLY A 19 -0.63 -0.83 4.97
N GLU A 20 -1.21 0.08 5.75
CA GLU A 20 -1.48 1.46 5.33
C GLU A 20 -0.24 2.16 4.73
N GLY A 21 0.93 2.00 5.36
CA GLY A 21 2.18 2.57 4.87
C GLY A 21 2.64 1.99 3.53
N ARG A 22 2.44 0.70 3.30
CA ARG A 22 2.80 0.04 2.04
C ARG A 22 1.84 0.41 0.91
N ILE A 23 0.55 0.47 1.21
CA ILE A 23 -0.47 0.97 0.27
C ILE A 23 -0.18 2.41 -0.15
N LYS A 24 0.24 3.28 0.78
CA LYS A 24 0.65 4.66 0.45
C LYS A 24 1.79 4.69 -0.56
N VAL A 25 2.81 3.85 -0.41
CA VAL A 25 3.91 3.75 -1.38
C VAL A 25 3.41 3.29 -2.75
N LEU A 26 2.60 2.23 -2.79
CA LEU A 26 2.06 1.72 -4.05
C LEU A 26 1.19 2.76 -4.78
N LYS A 27 0.32 3.47 -4.05
CA LYS A 27 -0.51 4.55 -4.62
C LYS A 27 0.33 5.74 -5.11
N ALA A 28 1.38 6.11 -4.39
CA ALA A 28 2.29 7.15 -4.84
C ALA A 28 3.02 6.73 -6.13
N ILE A 29 3.38 5.46 -6.29
CA ILE A 29 3.95 4.95 -7.55
C ILE A 29 2.93 5.05 -8.70
N MET A 30 1.65 4.73 -8.48
CA MET A 30 0.61 4.90 -9.52
C MET A 30 0.50 6.35 -10.00
N VAL A 31 0.63 7.31 -9.09
CA VAL A 31 0.52 8.74 -9.41
C VAL A 31 1.78 9.27 -10.09
N GLU A 32 2.95 8.89 -9.59
CA GLU A 32 4.22 9.49 -9.98
C GLU A 32 4.92 8.76 -11.15
N GLY A 33 4.55 7.50 -11.42
CA GLY A 33 5.17 6.62 -12.42
C GLY A 33 6.63 6.26 -12.10
N SER A 34 7.10 6.54 -10.88
CA SER A 34 8.48 6.36 -10.47
C SER A 34 8.60 6.17 -8.97
N LEU A 35 9.35 5.16 -8.55
CA LEU A 35 9.61 4.91 -7.14
C LEU A 35 10.42 6.05 -6.48
N SER A 36 11.33 6.70 -7.20
CA SER A 36 12.13 7.80 -6.64
C SER A 36 11.27 9.03 -6.37
N LYS A 37 10.37 9.38 -7.29
CA LYS A 37 9.37 10.44 -7.10
C LYS A 37 8.38 10.09 -5.99
N ALA A 38 7.89 8.85 -5.95
CA ALA A 38 7.01 8.38 -4.87
C ALA A 38 7.69 8.45 -3.50
N ALA A 39 8.96 8.06 -3.39
CA ALA A 39 9.72 8.18 -2.15
C ALA A 39 9.84 9.65 -1.71
N LYS A 40 10.15 10.55 -2.67
CA LYS A 40 10.26 11.99 -2.43
C LYS A 40 8.93 12.61 -1.99
N SER A 41 7.81 12.28 -2.65
CA SER A 41 6.48 12.81 -2.31
C SER A 41 6.00 12.33 -0.93
N LEU A 42 6.45 11.16 -0.50
CA LEU A 42 6.16 10.61 0.83
C LEU A 42 7.18 10.99 1.92
N GLY A 43 8.18 11.83 1.60
CA GLY A 43 9.20 12.24 2.56
C GLY A 43 10.05 11.10 3.10
N MET A 44 10.27 10.04 2.31
CA MET A 44 11.08 8.88 2.72
C MET A 44 12.29 8.68 1.79
N SER A 45 13.31 7.99 2.30
CA SER A 45 14.48 7.65 1.47
C SER A 45 14.11 6.65 0.39
N TYR A 46 14.76 6.75 -0.77
CA TYR A 46 14.61 5.80 -1.86
C TYR A 46 14.84 4.35 -1.39
N LYS A 47 15.89 4.11 -0.60
CA LYS A 47 16.21 2.78 -0.04
C LYS A 47 15.04 2.22 0.78
N LYS A 48 14.39 3.05 1.59
CA LYS A 48 13.21 2.63 2.37
C LYS A 48 12.05 2.26 1.45
N ALA A 49 11.76 3.08 0.45
CA ALA A 49 10.70 2.80 -0.52
C ALA A 49 10.98 1.51 -1.32
N TRP A 50 12.22 1.33 -1.78
CA TRP A 50 12.67 0.11 -2.48
C TRP A 50 12.48 -1.13 -1.63
N ASN A 51 12.97 -1.13 -0.38
CA ASN A 51 12.83 -2.28 0.51
C ASN A 51 11.36 -2.65 0.74
N LEU A 52 10.46 -1.66 0.82
CA LEU A 52 9.03 -1.92 0.98
C LEU A 52 8.44 -2.60 -0.25
N VAL A 53 8.68 -2.07 -1.46
CA VAL A 53 8.10 -2.64 -2.68
C VAL A 53 8.73 -3.97 -3.09
N ASP A 54 10.02 -4.15 -2.83
CA ASP A 54 10.73 -5.42 -3.04
C ASP A 54 10.16 -6.52 -2.14
N SER A 55 9.95 -6.22 -0.85
CA SER A 55 9.30 -7.13 0.09
C SER A 55 7.88 -7.49 -0.32
N ILE A 56 7.09 -6.52 -0.80
CA ILE A 56 5.73 -6.78 -1.33
C ILE A 56 5.81 -7.74 -2.53
N ASN A 57 6.67 -7.46 -3.52
CA ASN A 57 6.78 -8.31 -4.71
C ASN A 57 7.20 -9.74 -4.37
N LYS A 58 8.14 -9.92 -3.44
CA LYS A 58 8.61 -11.25 -3.01
C LYS A 58 7.53 -12.08 -2.31
N ASN A 59 6.66 -11.42 -1.56
CA ASN A 59 5.58 -12.08 -0.79
C ASN A 59 4.28 -12.23 -1.60
N ALA A 60 4.22 -11.70 -2.82
CA ALA A 60 3.05 -11.76 -3.67
C ALA A 60 3.10 -12.99 -4.59
N SER A 61 1.92 -13.57 -4.88
CA SER A 61 1.80 -14.66 -5.86
C SER A 61 2.04 -14.23 -7.30
N ALA A 62 2.00 -12.93 -7.58
CA ALA A 62 2.36 -12.32 -8.85
C ALA A 62 2.98 -10.93 -8.61
N PRO A 63 3.79 -10.40 -9.54
CA PRO A 63 4.41 -9.09 -9.39
C PRO A 63 3.36 -7.99 -9.12
N VAL A 64 3.51 -7.26 -8.03
CA VAL A 64 2.69 -6.08 -7.68
C VAL A 64 3.23 -4.83 -8.39
N ILE A 65 4.55 -4.74 -8.54
CA ILE A 65 5.24 -3.71 -9.31
C ILE A 65 6.13 -4.31 -10.39
N ILE A 66 6.37 -3.55 -11.45
CA ILE A 66 7.41 -3.82 -12.46
C ILE A 66 8.31 -2.59 -12.56
N THR A 67 9.61 -2.82 -12.71
CA THR A 67 10.64 -1.79 -12.87
C THR A 67 11.24 -1.88 -14.27
N ASN A 68 11.35 -0.74 -14.94
CA ASN A 68 12.00 -0.65 -16.24
C ASN A 68 13.38 -0.01 -16.03
N THR A 69 14.45 -0.77 -16.33
CA THR A 69 15.83 -0.27 -16.24
C THR A 69 16.23 0.45 -17.54
N GLY A 70 16.30 1.78 -17.51
CA GLY A 70 17.15 2.57 -18.41
C GLY A 70 16.52 3.05 -19.74
N GLY A 71 16.79 4.32 -20.02
CA GLY A 71 16.45 5.11 -21.22
C GLY A 71 16.73 6.60 -20.94
N SER A 72 16.78 7.46 -21.97
CA SER A 72 17.17 8.89 -21.88
C SER A 72 16.35 9.74 -20.88
N GLY A 73 15.22 9.22 -20.39
CA GLY A 73 14.33 9.85 -19.40
C GLY A 73 14.37 9.24 -17.98
N GLY A 74 15.26 8.27 -17.71
CA GLY A 74 15.34 7.55 -16.44
C GLY A 74 14.40 6.35 -16.34
N GLY A 75 14.77 5.35 -15.53
CA GLY A 75 13.96 4.15 -15.31
C GLY A 75 12.64 4.45 -14.59
N GLY A 76 11.60 3.68 -14.92
CA GLY A 76 10.24 3.81 -14.38
C GLY A 76 9.89 2.71 -13.38
N THR A 77 8.86 2.94 -12.57
CA THR A 77 8.25 1.91 -11.74
C THR A 77 6.74 2.02 -11.86
N GLU A 78 6.10 0.91 -12.21
CA GLU A 78 4.66 0.87 -12.47
C GLU A 78 4.00 -0.20 -11.61
N ILE A 79 2.75 0.08 -11.22
CA ILE A 79 1.90 -0.91 -10.54
C ILE A 79 1.27 -1.81 -11.60
N THR A 80 1.34 -3.12 -11.40
CA THR A 80 0.71 -4.08 -12.32
C THR A 80 -0.80 -4.15 -12.10
N ALA A 81 -1.54 -4.77 -13.02
CA ALA A 81 -2.95 -5.07 -12.82
C ALA A 81 -3.21 -5.90 -11.54
N TYR A 82 -2.29 -6.80 -11.19
CA TYR A 82 -2.35 -7.54 -9.92
C TYR A 82 -2.16 -6.60 -8.73
N GLY A 83 -1.18 -5.69 -8.79
CA GLY A 83 -0.96 -4.70 -7.74
C GLY A 83 -2.16 -3.78 -7.52
N VAL A 84 -2.83 -3.33 -8.58
CA VAL A 84 -4.07 -2.55 -8.47
C VAL A 84 -5.14 -3.34 -7.72
N LYS A 85 -5.35 -4.62 -8.05
CA LYS A 85 -6.31 -5.49 -7.34
C LYS A 85 -5.98 -5.59 -5.85
N MET A 86 -4.70 -5.74 -5.49
CA MET A 86 -4.27 -5.82 -4.10
C MET A 86 -4.51 -4.51 -3.33
N ILE A 87 -4.27 -3.36 -3.95
CA ILE A 87 -4.57 -2.05 -3.36
C ILE A 87 -6.08 -1.94 -3.09
N THR A 88 -6.90 -2.20 -4.09
CA THR A 88 -8.36 -2.12 -3.98
C THR A 88 -8.90 -3.10 -2.92
N ALA A 89 -8.38 -4.32 -2.87
CA ALA A 89 -8.78 -5.30 -1.86
C ALA A 89 -8.48 -4.81 -0.45
N PHE A 90 -7.28 -4.28 -0.20
CA PHE A 90 -6.92 -3.73 1.11
C PHE A 90 -7.82 -2.55 1.51
N GLU A 91 -8.08 -1.61 0.59
CA GLU A 91 -8.94 -0.46 0.86
C GLU A 91 -10.37 -0.87 1.20
N ASN A 92 -10.92 -1.86 0.49
CA ASN A 92 -12.24 -2.42 0.78
C ASN A 92 -12.30 -3.09 2.16
N ILE A 93 -11.30 -3.91 2.50
CA ILE A 93 -11.24 -4.56 3.82
C ILE A 93 -11.17 -3.50 4.93
N ASN A 94 -10.32 -2.47 4.74
CA ASN A 94 -10.17 -1.41 5.74
C ASN A 94 -11.46 -0.59 5.92
N LYS A 95 -12.17 -0.29 4.83
CA LYS A 95 -13.47 0.36 4.88
C LYS A 95 -14.48 -0.50 5.64
N ASN A 96 -14.61 -1.78 5.29
CA ASN A 96 -15.54 -2.69 5.96
C ASN A 96 -15.25 -2.83 7.46
N CYS A 97 -13.96 -2.82 7.85
CA CYS A 97 -13.56 -2.81 9.25
C CYS A 97 -14.07 -1.56 9.97
N TRP A 98 -13.89 -0.37 9.39
CA TRP A 98 -14.40 0.87 9.98
C TRP A 98 -15.92 0.91 10.05
N ASP A 99 -16.62 0.48 9.00
CA ASP A 99 -18.08 0.43 8.98
C ASP A 99 -18.62 -0.48 10.11
N PHE A 100 -17.96 -1.62 10.35
CA PHE A 100 -18.28 -2.50 11.48
C PHE A 100 -18.02 -1.84 12.83
N LEU A 101 -16.87 -1.20 13.00
CA LEU A 101 -16.50 -0.54 14.26
C LEU A 101 -17.42 0.65 14.57
N ASP A 102 -17.81 1.42 13.56
CA ASP A 102 -18.78 2.52 13.70
C ASP A 102 -20.15 1.99 14.13
N GLN A 103 -20.55 0.81 13.64
CA GLN A 103 -21.78 0.16 14.09
C GLN A 103 -21.70 -0.27 15.56
N GLN A 104 -20.58 -0.86 15.99
CA GLN A 104 -20.36 -1.23 17.39
C GLN A 104 -20.35 -0.01 18.32
N LEU A 105 -19.79 1.12 17.87
CA LEU A 105 -19.78 2.36 18.66
C LEU A 105 -21.19 2.91 18.89
N LYS A 106 -22.09 2.80 17.90
CA LYS A 106 -23.51 3.20 18.04
C LYS A 106 -24.25 2.37 19.09
N GLU A 107 -23.94 1.09 19.19
CA GLU A 107 -24.57 0.16 20.14
C GLU A 107 -24.20 0.48 21.59
N LEU A 108 -23.01 1.05 21.83
CA LEU A 108 -22.55 1.47 23.16
C LEU A 108 -23.28 2.71 23.71
N LYS A 109 -24.13 3.38 22.90
CA LYS A 109 -24.89 4.60 23.27
C LYS A 109 -24.00 5.70 23.89
N LEU A 110 -22.76 5.81 23.41
CA LEU A 110 -21.77 6.83 23.82
C LEU A 110 -21.96 8.16 23.08
#